data_AF-A0A0E4H7K4-F1
#
_entry.id   AF-A0A0E4H7K4-F1
#
_cell.length_a   1.000
_cell.length_b   1.000
_cell.length_c   1.000
_cell.angle_alpha   90.00
_cell.angle_beta   90.00
_cell.angle_gamma   90.00
#
_symmetry.space_group_name_H-M   'P 1'
#
loop_
_entity.id
_entity.type
_entity.pdbx_description
1 polymer ?
#
loop_
_entity_poly.entity_id
_entity_poly.type
_entity_poly.pdbx_seq_one_letter_code
_entity_poly.pdbx_strand_id
1 'polypeptide(L)'
;MTINTEQAIAWMSAQAGKVTYSMDYRNGPGSYDCSSSVYYALMSAGAITAGWAVNTEYQHDWLIKNGYKLIAENKDWDAKRGDVFIWGRRGQSSGAGGHTGIFVDPDNIIHCNYARNGITIDNYNQTAAASGWMYCYVYRLSNQSSTSTAGKSLDTLVKETLAGVYGNGDTRKAALGNQYEAVMAVINGKTTAPKKSVDQLAQEVIQGKHGNGEERKQSLGADYPAVQKRVTELLKKQPSEPSNAQEVKQSTETKTSQTEPTGQATATKEEGELSFNGAVLKKAVLDKILANCKKHNILPSYAITCLHFEGLWGTSAVGKADNNWGGMTWTGNGNRPSGVTVTQGSARPSNEGGHYMHYASVDDFLTDWFHLLRAGGSYKVSGAKTFSEAVKGMFKVGGAVYDYAASGYDSYIVGMASRLKAIEQENGPLSKYDQQADISVGQSDKIDVVIDSLEITINGVTYTATKKPF
;
A
#
# COMPACT_ATOMS: atom_id res chain seq x y z
N MET A 1 -11.99 2.61 0.96
CA MET A 1 -11.31 1.64 0.07
C MET A 1 -12.10 0.35 0.11
N THR A 2 -12.28 -0.30 -1.04
CA THR A 2 -13.11 -1.52 -1.15
C THR A 2 -12.18 -2.72 -1.33
N ILE A 3 -12.29 -3.71 -0.44
CA ILE A 3 -11.52 -4.96 -0.53
C ILE A 3 -12.12 -5.86 -1.61
N ASN A 4 -11.27 -6.41 -2.49
CA ASN A 4 -11.66 -7.39 -3.50
C ASN A 4 -11.37 -8.83 -3.02
N THR A 5 -12.35 -9.50 -2.42
CA THR A 5 -12.17 -10.85 -1.88
C THR A 5 -11.75 -11.90 -2.93
N GLU A 6 -12.09 -11.69 -4.20
CA GLU A 6 -11.65 -12.59 -5.28
C GLU A 6 -10.16 -12.47 -5.54
N GLN A 7 -9.59 -11.27 -5.45
CA GLN A 7 -8.15 -11.07 -5.56
C GLN A 7 -7.40 -11.75 -4.41
N ALA A 8 -7.95 -11.72 -3.20
CA ALA A 8 -7.36 -12.41 -2.05
C ALA A 8 -7.34 -13.93 -2.25
N ILE A 9 -8.46 -14.52 -2.69
CA ILE A 9 -8.56 -15.96 -2.98
C ILE A 9 -7.62 -16.34 -4.14
N ALA A 10 -7.55 -15.53 -5.20
CA ALA A 10 -6.64 -15.74 -6.32
C ALA A 10 -5.17 -15.70 -5.88
N TRP A 11 -4.81 -14.76 -5.01
CA TRP A 11 -3.47 -14.68 -4.43
C TRP A 11 -3.11 -15.95 -3.66
N MET A 12 -3.99 -16.42 -2.77
CA MET A 12 -3.74 -17.66 -2.01
C MET A 12 -3.62 -18.87 -2.95
N SER A 13 -4.49 -18.95 -3.96
CA SER A 13 -4.47 -20.03 -4.95
C SER A 13 -3.16 -20.03 -5.75
N ALA A 14 -2.63 -18.86 -6.09
CA ALA A 14 -1.36 -18.73 -6.80
C ALA A 14 -0.14 -19.19 -6.00
N GLN A 15 -0.24 -19.23 -4.66
CA GLN A 15 0.80 -19.69 -3.74
C GLN A 15 0.68 -21.19 -3.39
N ALA A 16 -0.45 -21.82 -3.69
CA ALA A 16 -0.65 -23.25 -3.46
C ALA A 16 0.45 -24.07 -4.16
N GLY A 17 1.09 -24.99 -3.43
CA GLY A 17 2.21 -25.80 -3.92
C GLY A 17 3.55 -25.06 -4.08
N LYS A 18 3.63 -23.76 -3.76
CA LYS A 18 4.87 -22.95 -3.88
C LYS A 18 5.44 -22.48 -2.54
N VAL A 19 4.64 -22.57 -1.47
CA VAL A 19 4.98 -22.08 -0.14
C VAL A 19 4.75 -23.17 0.90
N THR A 20 5.52 -23.13 1.98
CA THR A 20 5.38 -24.05 3.12
C THR A 20 4.68 -23.40 4.31
N TYR A 21 4.26 -24.22 5.28
CA TYR A 21 3.72 -23.70 6.53
C TYR A 21 4.87 -23.39 7.50
N SER A 22 4.89 -22.20 8.09
CA SER A 22 5.84 -21.85 9.15
C SER A 22 5.29 -20.76 10.06
N MET A 23 5.33 -20.98 11.38
CA MET A 23 5.05 -19.94 12.39
C MET A 23 6.27 -19.04 12.66
N ASP A 24 7.48 -19.53 12.42
CA ASP A 24 8.72 -18.75 12.61
C ASP A 24 8.99 -17.85 11.40
N TYR A 25 8.80 -18.38 10.19
CA TYR A 25 9.05 -17.70 8.91
C TYR A 25 7.73 -17.39 8.20
N ARG A 26 6.87 -16.62 8.86
CA ARG A 26 5.48 -16.39 8.43
C ARG A 26 5.25 -15.19 7.49
N ASN A 27 6.30 -14.50 7.06
CA ASN A 27 6.17 -13.24 6.30
C ASN A 27 6.44 -13.39 4.79
N GLY A 28 6.50 -14.63 4.29
CA GLY A 28 6.88 -14.91 2.91
C GLY A 28 8.38 -14.74 2.63
N PRO A 29 8.80 -14.92 1.36
CA PRO A 29 8.00 -15.43 0.26
C PRO A 29 7.93 -16.98 0.21
N GLY A 30 8.76 -17.67 1.00
CA GLY A 30 8.84 -19.14 0.98
C GLY A 30 7.84 -19.85 1.89
N SER A 31 7.33 -19.16 2.90
CA SER A 31 6.45 -19.75 3.90
C SER A 31 5.54 -18.71 4.56
N TYR A 32 4.41 -19.21 5.05
CA TYR A 32 3.40 -18.45 5.77
C TYR A 32 2.81 -19.34 6.87
N ASP A 33 2.24 -18.75 7.91
CA ASP A 33 1.27 -19.44 8.75
C ASP A 33 -0.18 -19.13 8.28
N CYS A 34 -1.17 -19.68 8.99
CA CYS A 34 -2.57 -19.50 8.63
C CYS A 34 -2.97 -18.01 8.59
N SER A 35 -2.68 -17.25 9.65
CA SER A 35 -3.11 -15.85 9.80
C SER A 35 -2.33 -14.87 8.93
N SER A 36 -1.02 -15.08 8.77
CA SER A 36 -0.20 -14.30 7.84
C SER A 36 -0.63 -14.53 6.39
N SER A 37 -0.95 -15.77 5.99
CA SER A 37 -1.40 -16.04 4.63
C SER A 37 -2.69 -15.29 4.29
N VAL A 38 -3.67 -15.26 5.21
CA VAL A 38 -4.90 -14.47 5.05
C VAL A 38 -4.62 -12.96 5.07
N TYR A 39 -3.71 -12.51 5.94
CA TYR A 39 -3.30 -11.11 5.99
C TYR A 39 -2.70 -10.63 4.66
N TYR A 40 -1.71 -11.35 4.12
CA TYR A 40 -1.07 -10.96 2.85
C TYR A 40 -2.02 -11.10 1.66
N ALA A 41 -2.90 -12.10 1.66
CA ALA A 41 -3.94 -12.25 0.65
C ALA A 41 -4.87 -11.03 0.61
N LEU A 42 -5.40 -10.64 1.77
CA LEU A 42 -6.31 -9.50 1.87
C LEU A 42 -5.59 -8.16 1.64
N MET A 43 -4.33 -8.02 2.05
CA MET A 43 -3.47 -6.88 1.70
C MET A 43 -3.31 -6.74 0.18
N SER A 44 -3.07 -7.85 -0.52
CA SER A 44 -3.01 -7.84 -1.99
C SER A 44 -4.33 -7.42 -2.64
N ALA A 45 -5.45 -7.58 -1.91
CA ALA A 45 -6.80 -7.24 -2.32
C ALA A 45 -7.29 -5.84 -1.87
N GLY A 46 -6.39 -4.99 -1.38
CA GLY A 46 -6.72 -3.62 -0.97
C GLY A 46 -7.12 -3.45 0.49
N ALA A 47 -6.87 -4.45 1.34
CA ALA A 47 -6.97 -4.27 2.80
C ALA A 47 -5.90 -3.28 3.29
N ILE A 48 -6.25 -2.48 4.29
CA ILE A 48 -5.31 -1.62 4.99
C ILE A 48 -4.37 -2.47 5.86
N THR A 49 -3.10 -2.09 5.90
CA THR A 49 -2.08 -2.80 6.67
C THR A 49 -2.23 -2.58 8.18
N ALA A 50 -1.90 -3.61 8.96
CA ALA A 50 -1.69 -3.51 10.40
C ALA A 50 -0.26 -3.08 10.80
N GLY A 51 0.64 -2.90 9.82
CA GLY A 51 2.08 -2.68 10.02
C GLY A 51 2.89 -3.95 10.27
N TRP A 52 2.23 -5.09 10.53
CA TRP A 52 2.81 -6.42 10.70
C TRP A 52 1.79 -7.48 10.28
N ALA A 53 2.24 -8.68 9.92
CA ALA A 53 1.34 -9.78 9.60
C ALA A 53 0.57 -10.20 10.86
N VAL A 54 -0.72 -9.92 10.93
CA VAL A 54 -1.51 -10.21 12.15
C VAL A 54 -1.51 -11.70 12.48
N ASN A 55 -1.55 -12.04 13.77
CA ASN A 55 -1.84 -13.39 14.23
C ASN A 55 -3.35 -13.56 14.48
N THR A 56 -3.79 -14.76 14.81
CA THR A 56 -5.20 -15.10 15.10
C THR A 56 -5.86 -14.24 16.18
N GLU A 57 -5.12 -13.73 17.17
CA GLU A 57 -5.67 -12.85 18.22
C GLU A 57 -6.00 -11.46 17.70
N TYR A 58 -5.08 -10.87 16.92
CA TYR A 58 -5.21 -9.51 16.42
C TYR A 58 -5.97 -9.42 15.09
N GLN A 59 -6.14 -10.55 14.40
CA GLN A 59 -6.82 -10.62 13.12
C GLN A 59 -8.30 -10.23 13.21
N HIS A 60 -8.96 -10.50 14.34
CA HIS A 60 -10.34 -10.08 14.59
C HIS A 60 -10.51 -8.56 14.41
N ASP A 61 -9.75 -7.77 15.16
CA ASP A 61 -9.88 -6.30 15.14
C ASP A 61 -9.40 -5.72 13.80
N TRP A 62 -8.39 -6.36 13.19
CA TRP A 62 -7.91 -5.97 11.88
C TRP A 62 -8.95 -6.19 10.77
N LEU A 63 -9.69 -7.30 10.79
CA LEU A 63 -10.79 -7.55 9.86
C LEU A 63 -11.90 -6.50 10.01
N ILE A 64 -12.30 -6.17 11.24
CA ILE A 64 -13.31 -5.13 11.50
C ILE A 64 -12.86 -3.76 10.96
N LYS A 65 -11.60 -3.38 11.20
CA LYS A 65 -11.02 -2.14 10.64
C LYS A 65 -11.02 -2.12 9.11
N ASN A 66 -10.98 -3.29 8.50
CA ASN A 66 -11.04 -3.52 7.06
C ASN A 66 -12.47 -3.65 6.51
N GLY A 67 -13.50 -3.33 7.30
CA GLY A 67 -14.88 -3.32 6.86
C GLY A 67 -15.60 -4.68 6.96
N TYR A 68 -14.96 -5.70 7.53
CA TYR A 68 -15.66 -6.94 7.86
C TYR A 68 -16.58 -6.74 9.07
N LYS A 69 -17.62 -7.57 9.15
CA LYS A 69 -18.50 -7.71 10.31
C LYS A 69 -18.49 -9.15 10.78
N LEU A 70 -18.51 -9.33 12.10
CA LEU A 70 -18.75 -10.62 12.72
C LEU A 70 -20.20 -11.04 12.42
N ILE A 71 -20.37 -12.17 11.72
CA ILE A 71 -21.69 -12.71 11.37
C ILE A 71 -22.09 -13.91 12.22
N ALA A 72 -21.11 -14.66 12.74
CA ALA A 72 -21.33 -15.79 13.62
C ALA A 72 -20.19 -15.94 14.62
N GLU A 73 -20.56 -16.34 15.83
CA GLU A 73 -19.66 -16.68 16.93
C GLU A 73 -20.19 -17.96 17.56
N ASN A 74 -19.44 -19.05 17.41
CA ASN A 74 -19.70 -20.39 17.93
C ASN A 74 -21.15 -20.89 17.76
N LYS A 75 -21.70 -20.66 16.56
CA LYS A 75 -23.04 -21.06 16.13
C LYS A 75 -23.03 -21.26 14.61
N ASP A 76 -24.04 -21.93 14.08
CA ASP A 76 -24.19 -22.16 12.64
C ASP A 76 -24.38 -20.86 11.83
N TRP A 77 -23.96 -20.91 10.57
CA TRP A 77 -24.14 -19.82 9.61
C TRP A 77 -24.22 -20.38 8.18
N ASP A 78 -24.79 -19.58 7.28
CA ASP A 78 -24.72 -19.79 5.84
C ASP A 78 -23.39 -19.23 5.31
N ALA A 79 -22.42 -20.10 5.06
CA ALA A 79 -21.08 -19.74 4.59
C ALA A 79 -21.12 -19.20 3.16
N LYS A 80 -20.39 -18.11 2.91
CA LYS A 80 -20.26 -17.51 1.58
C LYS A 80 -18.80 -17.37 1.20
N ARG A 81 -18.55 -17.49 -0.11
CA ARG A 81 -17.25 -17.21 -0.69
C ARG A 81 -16.76 -15.81 -0.26
N GLY A 82 -15.53 -15.74 0.23
CA GLY A 82 -14.91 -14.53 0.77
C GLY A 82 -15.11 -14.33 2.28
N ASP A 83 -15.92 -15.16 2.95
CA ASP A 83 -15.97 -15.16 4.42
C ASP A 83 -14.63 -15.60 5.00
N VAL A 84 -14.22 -14.97 6.10
CA VAL A 84 -13.00 -15.32 6.84
C VAL A 84 -13.42 -15.97 8.15
N PHE A 85 -12.95 -17.20 8.40
CA PHE A 85 -13.13 -17.85 9.69
C PHE A 85 -11.88 -17.68 10.56
N ILE A 86 -12.07 -17.62 11.87
CA ILE A 86 -11.00 -17.70 12.87
C ILE A 86 -11.43 -18.71 13.93
N TRP A 87 -10.60 -19.74 14.14
CA TRP A 87 -10.73 -20.74 15.18
C TRP A 87 -9.84 -20.39 16.38
N GLY A 88 -10.30 -20.82 17.56
CA GLY A 88 -9.69 -20.53 18.86
C GLY A 88 -10.40 -19.38 19.55
N ARG A 89 -10.65 -19.50 20.86
CA ARG A 89 -11.24 -18.42 21.67
C ARG A 89 -10.29 -17.23 21.69
N ARG A 90 -10.83 -16.01 21.50
CA ARG A 90 -10.04 -14.78 21.71
C ARG A 90 -9.40 -14.78 23.10
N GLY A 91 -8.12 -14.43 23.16
CA GLY A 91 -7.26 -14.49 24.34
C GLY A 91 -6.61 -15.86 24.59
N GLN A 92 -6.90 -16.88 23.77
CA GLN A 92 -6.39 -18.25 23.89
C GLN A 92 -6.01 -18.87 22.54
N SER A 93 -6.06 -18.12 21.44
CA SER A 93 -5.87 -18.57 20.06
C SER A 93 -4.45 -18.35 19.51
N SER A 94 -3.50 -17.87 20.34
CA SER A 94 -2.09 -17.71 19.96
C SER A 94 -1.38 -19.04 19.68
N GLY A 95 -0.44 -19.01 18.73
CA GLY A 95 0.35 -20.19 18.35
C GLY A 95 -0.53 -21.31 17.78
N ALA A 96 -0.39 -22.51 18.32
CA ALA A 96 -1.19 -23.68 17.92
C ALA A 96 -2.66 -23.61 18.42
N GLY A 97 -3.02 -22.62 19.25
CA GLY A 97 -4.37 -22.46 19.81
C GLY A 97 -5.41 -21.90 18.84
N GLY A 98 -5.01 -21.52 17.62
CA GLY A 98 -5.91 -20.92 16.65
C GLY A 98 -5.57 -21.26 15.20
N HIS A 99 -6.56 -21.04 14.33
CA HIS A 99 -6.44 -21.30 12.90
C HIS A 99 -7.36 -20.38 12.10
N THR A 100 -7.08 -20.12 10.83
CA THR A 100 -7.87 -19.19 10.01
C THR A 100 -7.69 -19.46 8.52
N GLY A 101 -8.66 -19.01 7.73
CA GLY A 101 -8.70 -19.15 6.29
C GLY A 101 -9.87 -18.40 5.68
N ILE A 102 -9.99 -18.49 4.36
CA ILE A 102 -11.04 -17.82 3.57
C ILE A 102 -11.92 -18.89 2.92
N PHE A 103 -13.24 -18.76 3.00
CA PHE A 103 -14.18 -19.60 2.25
C PHE A 103 -14.05 -19.32 0.74
N VAL A 104 -13.89 -20.37 -0.05
CA VAL A 104 -13.89 -20.29 -1.52
C VAL A 104 -15.25 -20.64 -2.11
N ASP A 105 -16.09 -21.33 -1.36
CA ASP A 105 -17.49 -21.62 -1.66
C ASP A 105 -18.18 -21.95 -0.32
N PRO A 106 -19.45 -22.37 -0.27
CA PRO A 106 -20.12 -22.69 0.99
C PRO A 106 -19.48 -23.83 1.79
N ASP A 107 -18.74 -24.73 1.15
CA ASP A 107 -18.24 -25.97 1.78
C ASP A 107 -16.72 -26.03 1.92
N ASN A 108 -15.98 -25.24 1.14
CA ASN A 108 -14.53 -25.33 1.05
C ASN A 108 -13.83 -24.03 1.46
N ILE A 109 -12.65 -24.19 2.06
CA ILE A 109 -11.79 -23.09 2.53
C ILE A 109 -10.43 -23.18 1.87
N ILE A 110 -9.82 -22.02 1.60
CA ILE A 110 -8.40 -21.89 1.28
C ILE A 110 -7.64 -21.37 2.51
N HIS A 111 -6.58 -22.09 2.90
CA HIS A 111 -5.84 -21.77 4.11
C HIS A 111 -4.41 -22.32 4.05
N CYS A 112 -3.46 -21.64 4.71
CA CYS A 112 -2.15 -22.20 4.98
C CYS A 112 -2.22 -23.08 6.25
N ASN A 113 -1.80 -24.34 6.17
CA ASN A 113 -1.91 -25.26 7.30
C ASN A 113 -0.70 -26.19 7.46
N TYR A 114 -0.48 -26.59 8.72
CA TYR A 114 0.59 -27.49 9.11
C TYR A 114 0.44 -28.89 8.50
N ALA A 115 -0.78 -29.45 8.49
CA ALA A 115 -1.03 -30.83 8.07
C ALA A 115 -0.62 -31.10 6.61
N ARG A 116 -0.78 -30.11 5.72
CA ARG A 116 -0.39 -30.20 4.31
C ARG A 116 0.85 -29.36 3.96
N ASN A 117 1.52 -28.81 4.97
CA ASN A 117 2.72 -27.99 4.86
C ASN A 117 2.64 -26.92 3.75
N GLY A 118 1.60 -26.09 3.76
CA GLY A 118 1.41 -25.04 2.77
C GLY A 118 -0.04 -24.61 2.60
N ILE A 119 -0.33 -23.90 1.51
CA ILE A 119 -1.69 -23.45 1.17
C ILE A 119 -2.42 -24.53 0.37
N THR A 120 -3.59 -24.93 0.86
CA THR A 120 -4.48 -25.90 0.22
C THR A 120 -5.93 -25.46 0.29
N ILE A 121 -6.76 -26.07 -0.57
CA ILE A 121 -8.21 -25.99 -0.50
C ILE A 121 -8.72 -27.29 0.11
N ASP A 122 -9.46 -27.17 1.19
CA ASP A 122 -9.96 -28.29 1.98
C ASP A 122 -11.44 -28.07 2.34
N ASN A 123 -12.17 -29.15 2.55
CA ASN A 123 -13.56 -29.06 3.03
C ASN A 123 -13.58 -28.54 4.48
N TYR A 124 -14.40 -27.53 4.74
CA TYR A 124 -14.47 -26.86 6.03
C TYR A 124 -14.89 -27.81 7.15
N ASN A 125 -15.97 -28.57 6.97
CA ASN A 125 -16.51 -29.45 8.01
C ASN A 125 -15.56 -30.59 8.36
N GLN A 126 -14.88 -31.17 7.36
CA GLN A 126 -13.87 -32.20 7.59
C GLN A 126 -12.67 -31.62 8.36
N THR A 127 -12.22 -30.43 7.99
CA THR A 127 -11.08 -29.76 8.65
C THR A 127 -11.46 -29.37 10.09
N ALA A 128 -12.66 -28.82 10.31
CA ALA A 128 -13.16 -28.44 11.63
C ALA A 128 -13.31 -29.67 12.54
N ALA A 129 -13.85 -30.78 12.03
CA ALA A 129 -13.94 -32.03 12.75
C ALA A 129 -12.57 -32.59 13.14
N ALA A 130 -11.59 -32.55 12.22
CA ALA A 130 -10.22 -32.98 12.49
C ALA A 130 -9.51 -32.11 13.55
N SER A 131 -9.90 -30.84 13.67
CA SER A 131 -9.44 -29.93 14.73
C SER A 131 -10.23 -30.05 16.04
N GLY A 132 -11.23 -30.95 16.12
CA GLY A 132 -12.04 -31.13 17.33
C GLY A 132 -13.10 -30.06 17.54
N TRP A 133 -13.60 -29.43 16.46
CA TRP A 133 -14.62 -28.37 16.51
C TRP A 133 -14.23 -27.22 17.44
N MET A 134 -13.06 -26.63 17.18
CA MET A 134 -12.57 -25.46 17.90
C MET A 134 -13.60 -24.32 17.86
N TYR A 135 -13.61 -23.50 18.91
CA TYR A 135 -14.44 -22.30 18.99
C TYR A 135 -14.22 -21.42 17.75
N CYS A 136 -15.30 -20.99 17.08
CA CYS A 136 -15.21 -20.36 15.77
C CYS A 136 -15.84 -18.97 15.73
N TYR A 137 -15.19 -18.05 15.04
CA TYR A 137 -15.69 -16.73 14.64
C TYR A 137 -15.71 -16.64 13.13
N VAL A 138 -16.75 -16.03 12.55
CA VAL A 138 -16.88 -15.87 11.11
C VAL A 138 -17.14 -14.41 10.76
N TYR A 139 -16.33 -13.90 9.85
CA TYR A 139 -16.33 -12.50 9.42
C TYR A 139 -16.69 -12.40 7.94
N ARG A 140 -17.60 -11.48 7.63
CA ARG A 140 -18.03 -11.19 6.25
C ARG A 140 -17.81 -9.73 5.92
N LEU A 141 -17.29 -9.43 4.73
CA LEU A 141 -17.09 -8.06 4.26
C LEU A 141 -18.46 -7.33 4.15
N SER A 142 -18.58 -6.19 4.81
CA SER A 142 -19.78 -5.36 4.73
C SER A 142 -19.80 -4.64 3.40
N ASN A 143 -20.90 -4.77 2.65
CA ASN A 143 -21.03 -4.24 1.29
C ASN A 143 -20.05 -4.90 0.30
N GLN A 144 -20.15 -6.22 0.14
CA GLN A 144 -19.89 -6.79 -1.18
C GLN A 144 -20.88 -6.11 -2.13
N SER A 145 -20.44 -5.07 -2.84
CA SER A 145 -21.21 -4.53 -3.95
C SER A 145 -21.47 -5.69 -4.90
N SER A 146 -22.70 -6.21 -4.88
CA SER A 146 -23.27 -6.87 -6.02
C SER A 146 -23.24 -5.82 -7.14
N THR A 147 -22.19 -5.87 -7.96
CA THR A 147 -21.95 -4.94 -9.04
C THR A 147 -23.04 -5.15 -10.07
N SER A 148 -24.15 -4.43 -9.90
CA SER A 148 -25.24 -4.40 -10.86
C SER A 148 -24.66 -4.05 -12.24
N THR A 149 -24.96 -4.91 -13.22
CA THR A 149 -24.61 -4.72 -14.62
C THR A 149 -25.62 -3.81 -15.34
N ALA A 150 -26.73 -3.46 -14.67
CA ALA A 150 -27.77 -2.63 -15.25
C ALA A 150 -27.27 -1.21 -15.56
N GLY A 151 -27.35 -0.83 -16.83
CA GLY A 151 -26.96 0.51 -17.31
C GLY A 151 -25.47 0.67 -17.66
N LYS A 152 -24.64 -0.36 -17.47
CA LYS A 152 -23.22 -0.31 -17.86
C LYS A 152 -23.06 -0.57 -19.36
N SER A 153 -22.10 0.13 -19.97
CA SER A 153 -21.77 -0.06 -21.39
C SER A 153 -21.03 -1.39 -21.60
N LEU A 154 -21.14 -1.97 -22.80
CA LEU A 154 -20.45 -3.21 -23.15
C LEU A 154 -18.92 -3.09 -22.97
N ASP A 155 -18.33 -1.94 -23.30
CA ASP A 155 -16.89 -1.67 -23.11
C ASP A 155 -16.49 -1.67 -21.62
N THR A 156 -17.32 -1.04 -20.77
CA THR A 156 -17.14 -1.07 -19.31
C THR A 156 -17.20 -2.49 -18.78
N LEU A 157 -18.20 -3.26 -19.21
CA LEU A 157 -18.36 -4.65 -18.78
C LEU A 157 -17.20 -5.53 -19.24
N VAL A 158 -16.67 -5.32 -20.45
CA VAL A 158 -15.49 -6.03 -20.97
C VAL A 158 -14.24 -5.72 -20.14
N LYS A 159 -13.97 -4.44 -19.85
CA LYS A 159 -12.84 -4.02 -19.02
C LYS A 159 -12.93 -4.57 -17.60
N GLU A 160 -14.09 -4.44 -16.98
CA GLU A 160 -14.34 -4.97 -15.63
C GLU A 160 -14.25 -6.51 -15.61
N THR A 161 -14.69 -7.19 -16.67
CA THR A 161 -14.56 -8.66 -16.78
C THR A 161 -13.12 -9.12 -16.97
N LEU A 162 -12.32 -8.40 -17.77
CA LEU A 162 -10.88 -8.65 -17.92
C LEU A 162 -10.11 -8.37 -16.62
N ALA A 163 -10.55 -7.36 -15.86
CA ALA A 163 -10.03 -7.03 -14.53
C ALA A 163 -10.54 -7.99 -13.43
N GLY A 164 -11.30 -9.04 -13.78
CA GLY A 164 -11.74 -10.07 -12.85
C GLY A 164 -12.90 -9.67 -11.92
N VAL A 165 -13.53 -8.51 -12.12
CA VAL A 165 -14.62 -7.96 -11.27
C VAL A 165 -15.81 -8.91 -11.14
N TYR A 166 -16.04 -9.75 -12.15
CA TYR A 166 -17.18 -10.67 -12.22
C TYR A 166 -16.79 -12.14 -11.97
N GLY A 167 -15.59 -12.42 -11.47
CA GLY A 167 -15.11 -13.78 -11.25
C GLY A 167 -14.93 -14.58 -12.55
N ASN A 168 -15.01 -15.91 -12.45
CA ASN A 168 -14.82 -16.86 -13.56
C ASN A 168 -15.97 -17.88 -13.64
N GLY A 169 -16.06 -18.61 -14.76
CA GLY A 169 -17.03 -19.69 -14.96
C GLY A 169 -18.50 -19.27 -14.74
N ASP A 170 -19.23 -20.08 -13.97
CA ASP A 170 -20.65 -19.86 -13.69
C ASP A 170 -20.91 -18.58 -12.87
N THR A 171 -19.96 -18.16 -12.03
CA THR A 171 -20.05 -16.90 -11.29
C THR A 171 -20.06 -15.70 -12.24
N ARG A 172 -19.21 -15.71 -13.27
CA ARG A 172 -19.19 -14.67 -14.31
C ARG A 172 -20.47 -14.67 -15.13
N LYS A 173 -20.99 -15.86 -15.44
CA LYS A 173 -22.23 -16.03 -16.17
C LYS A 173 -23.43 -15.51 -15.38
N ALA A 174 -23.49 -15.79 -14.08
CA ALA A 174 -24.52 -15.28 -13.19
C ALA A 174 -24.42 -13.75 -13.01
N ALA A 175 -23.21 -13.20 -12.85
CA ALA A 175 -23.00 -11.78 -12.63
C ALA A 175 -23.26 -10.92 -13.87
N LEU A 176 -22.84 -11.39 -15.05
CA LEU A 176 -23.08 -10.69 -16.31
C LEU A 176 -24.50 -10.91 -16.87
N GLY A 177 -25.17 -12.00 -16.47
CA GLY A 177 -26.53 -12.31 -16.87
C GLY A 177 -26.69 -12.30 -18.40
N ASN A 178 -27.64 -11.50 -18.88
CA ASN A 178 -27.91 -11.34 -20.32
C ASN A 178 -26.76 -10.68 -21.11
N GLN A 179 -25.82 -10.00 -20.44
CA GLN A 179 -24.65 -9.38 -21.09
C GLN A 179 -23.48 -10.35 -21.26
N TYR A 180 -23.54 -11.52 -20.63
CA TYR A 180 -22.43 -12.48 -20.62
C TYR A 180 -21.93 -12.83 -22.03
N GLU A 181 -22.85 -13.21 -22.93
CA GLU A 181 -22.49 -13.64 -24.28
C GLU A 181 -21.84 -12.51 -25.08
N ALA A 182 -22.39 -11.29 -25.00
CA ALA A 182 -21.86 -10.13 -25.69
C ALA A 182 -20.46 -9.75 -25.18
N VAL A 183 -20.25 -9.78 -23.86
CA VAL A 183 -18.96 -9.47 -23.23
C VAL A 183 -17.92 -10.53 -23.61
N MET A 184 -18.29 -11.82 -23.58
CA MET A 184 -17.40 -12.91 -23.97
C MET A 184 -17.08 -12.90 -25.47
N ALA A 185 -18.01 -12.48 -26.33
CA ALA A 185 -17.76 -12.36 -27.76
C ALA A 185 -16.69 -11.31 -28.07
N VAL A 186 -16.70 -10.17 -27.36
CA VAL A 186 -15.66 -9.14 -27.49
C VAL A 186 -14.32 -9.63 -26.93
N ILE A 187 -14.31 -10.23 -25.74
CA ILE A 187 -13.08 -10.76 -25.11
C ILE A 187 -12.44 -11.86 -25.95
N ASN A 188 -13.24 -12.76 -26.51
CA ASN A 188 -12.74 -13.87 -27.35
C ASN A 188 -12.45 -13.43 -28.80
N GLY A 189 -12.46 -12.13 -29.09
CA GLY A 189 -12.11 -11.58 -30.40
C GLY A 189 -13.11 -11.89 -31.52
N LYS A 190 -14.34 -12.29 -31.20
CA LYS A 190 -15.39 -12.63 -32.20
C LYS A 190 -16.14 -11.39 -32.71
N THR A 191 -16.10 -10.27 -32.00
CA THR A 191 -16.66 -8.97 -32.41
C THR A 191 -15.83 -7.82 -31.84
N THR A 192 -15.73 -6.68 -32.55
CA THR A 192 -15.12 -5.44 -32.04
C THR A 192 -16.19 -4.52 -31.47
N ALA A 193 -15.95 -3.95 -30.28
CA ALA A 193 -16.89 -3.02 -29.65
C ALA A 193 -17.14 -1.77 -30.52
N PRO A 194 -18.40 -1.28 -30.62
CA PRO A 194 -18.68 -0.06 -31.39
C PRO A 194 -18.05 1.16 -30.72
N LYS A 195 -17.19 1.87 -31.46
CA LYS A 195 -16.54 3.11 -31.01
C LYS A 195 -17.56 4.26 -30.98
N LYS A 196 -17.66 4.96 -29.85
CA LYS A 196 -18.52 6.17 -29.71
C LYS A 196 -18.09 7.26 -30.71
N SER A 197 -19.06 8.02 -31.22
CA SER A 197 -18.76 9.14 -32.13
C SER A 197 -18.22 10.36 -31.38
N VAL A 198 -17.51 11.24 -32.08
CA VAL A 198 -16.95 12.50 -31.52
C VAL A 198 -18.06 13.40 -30.95
N ASP A 199 -19.25 13.40 -31.56
CA ASP A 199 -20.41 14.16 -31.07
C ASP A 199 -20.94 13.65 -29.73
N GLN A 200 -21.02 12.33 -29.55
CA GLN A 200 -21.45 11.72 -28.29
C GLN A 200 -20.45 12.02 -27.16
N LEU A 201 -19.17 11.88 -27.45
CA LEU A 201 -18.10 12.20 -26.50
C LEU A 201 -18.10 13.69 -26.13
N ALA A 202 -18.37 14.59 -27.09
CA ALA A 202 -18.45 16.02 -26.81
C ALA A 202 -19.61 16.38 -25.87
N GLN A 203 -20.76 15.73 -26.02
CA GLN A 203 -21.89 15.92 -25.10
C GLN A 203 -21.59 15.38 -23.70
N GLU A 204 -20.94 14.23 -23.58
CA GLU A 204 -20.52 13.66 -22.29
C GLU A 204 -19.52 14.58 -21.57
N VAL A 205 -18.64 15.27 -22.31
CA VAL A 205 -17.73 16.28 -21.76
C VAL A 205 -18.47 17.50 -21.23
N ILE A 206 -19.47 18.01 -21.96
CA ILE A 206 -20.31 19.15 -21.51
C ILE A 206 -21.12 18.76 -20.27
N GLN A 207 -21.54 17.49 -20.16
CA GLN A 207 -22.21 16.92 -18.98
C GLN A 207 -21.26 16.61 -17.81
N GLY A 208 -19.96 16.89 -17.94
CA GLY A 208 -18.97 16.72 -16.87
C GLY A 208 -18.47 15.29 -16.64
N LYS A 209 -18.80 14.32 -17.52
CA LYS A 209 -18.48 12.89 -17.33
C LYS A 209 -17.02 12.51 -17.56
N HIS A 210 -16.21 13.43 -18.09
CA HIS A 210 -14.80 13.21 -18.43
C HIS A 210 -13.84 14.05 -17.58
N GLY A 211 -14.28 14.62 -16.46
CA GLY A 211 -13.42 15.47 -15.62
C GLY A 211 -12.89 16.72 -16.35
N ASN A 212 -11.83 17.32 -15.80
CA ASN A 212 -11.20 18.53 -16.34
C ASN A 212 -9.68 18.30 -16.57
N GLY A 213 -9.06 19.15 -17.40
CA GLY A 213 -7.60 19.12 -17.62
C GLY A 213 -7.07 17.75 -18.10
N GLU A 214 -6.16 17.17 -17.31
CA GLU A 214 -5.50 15.89 -17.62
C GLU A 214 -6.42 14.67 -17.45
N GLU A 215 -7.39 14.71 -16.54
CA GLU A 215 -8.39 13.64 -16.40
C GLU A 215 -9.20 13.49 -17.70
N ARG A 216 -9.50 14.62 -18.38
CA ARG A 216 -10.19 14.63 -19.67
C ARG A 216 -9.33 14.07 -20.80
N LYS A 217 -8.03 14.34 -20.79
CA LYS A 217 -7.08 13.78 -21.77
C LYS A 217 -6.92 12.28 -21.59
N GLN A 218 -6.83 11.81 -20.36
CA GLN A 218 -6.78 10.38 -20.05
C GLN A 218 -8.09 9.68 -20.40
N SER A 219 -9.24 10.32 -20.13
CA SER A 219 -10.55 9.75 -20.41
C SER A 219 -10.89 9.64 -21.90
N LEU A 220 -10.45 10.61 -22.72
CA LEU A 220 -10.75 10.66 -24.16
C LEU A 220 -9.62 10.10 -25.05
N GLY A 221 -8.41 9.94 -24.51
CA GLY A 221 -7.26 9.37 -25.22
C GLY A 221 -7.00 10.03 -26.58
N ALA A 222 -6.86 9.21 -27.63
CA ALA A 222 -6.60 9.69 -28.99
C ALA A 222 -7.73 10.57 -29.58
N ASP A 223 -8.96 10.47 -29.06
CA ASP A 223 -10.10 11.25 -29.53
C ASP A 223 -10.18 12.64 -28.87
N TYR A 224 -9.34 12.90 -27.85
CA TYR A 224 -9.31 14.17 -27.11
C TYR A 224 -9.24 15.43 -28.01
N PRO A 225 -8.35 15.51 -29.02
CA PRO A 225 -8.24 16.73 -29.83
C PRO A 225 -9.52 17.01 -30.65
N ALA A 226 -10.12 15.97 -31.21
CA ALA A 226 -11.34 16.08 -32.01
C ALA A 226 -12.56 16.43 -31.14
N VAL A 227 -12.68 15.79 -29.98
CA VAL A 227 -13.78 16.00 -29.03
C VAL A 227 -13.71 17.38 -28.39
N GLN A 228 -12.52 17.84 -27.97
CA GLN A 228 -12.34 19.16 -27.35
C GLN A 228 -12.63 20.30 -28.34
N LYS A 229 -12.26 20.14 -29.62
CA LYS A 229 -12.65 21.05 -30.69
C LYS A 229 -14.17 21.14 -30.81
N ARG A 230 -14.84 19.99 -30.79
CA ARG A 230 -16.30 19.91 -30.90
C ARG A 230 -17.03 20.51 -29.69
N VAL A 231 -16.53 20.31 -28.48
CA VAL A 231 -17.04 20.95 -27.25
C VAL A 231 -16.98 22.48 -27.37
N THR A 232 -15.89 23.01 -27.92
CA THR A 232 -15.71 24.46 -28.10
C THR A 232 -16.68 25.03 -29.16
N GLU A 233 -16.95 24.28 -30.23
CA GLU A 233 -17.98 24.66 -31.22
C GLU A 233 -19.40 24.68 -30.62
N LEU A 234 -19.73 23.70 -29.77
CA LEU A 234 -21.04 23.61 -29.11
C LEU A 234 -21.25 24.74 -28.09
N LEU A 235 -20.21 25.11 -27.34
CA LEU A 235 -20.29 26.22 -26.37
C LEU A 235 -20.33 27.61 -27.05
N LYS A 236 -19.77 27.76 -28.26
CA LYS A 236 -19.84 29.02 -29.03
C LYS A 236 -21.20 29.30 -29.65
N LYS A 237 -22.09 28.30 -29.75
CA LYS A 237 -23.44 28.45 -30.34
C LYS A 237 -24.51 28.90 -29.33
N GLN A 238 -24.17 29.11 -28.06
CA GLN A 238 -25.10 29.70 -27.08
C GLN A 238 -24.91 31.22 -27.00
N PRO A 239 -25.96 32.03 -27.18
CA PRO A 239 -25.93 33.46 -26.86
C PRO A 239 -25.82 33.66 -25.34
N SER A 240 -24.94 34.58 -24.95
CA SER A 240 -24.71 35.05 -23.58
C SER A 240 -25.79 36.03 -23.10
N GLU A 241 -26.29 35.85 -21.87
CA GLU A 241 -26.73 36.95 -21.00
C GLU A 241 -26.36 36.69 -19.52
N PRO A 242 -26.17 37.75 -18.69
CA PRO A 242 -25.25 37.75 -17.55
C PRO A 242 -25.93 37.90 -16.17
N SER A 243 -25.11 38.08 -15.11
CA SER A 243 -25.42 38.53 -13.72
C SER A 243 -25.51 37.39 -12.69
N ASN A 244 -24.95 37.43 -11.47
CA ASN A 244 -24.26 38.49 -10.73
C ASN A 244 -23.39 37.85 -9.63
N ALA A 245 -22.26 38.48 -9.32
CA ALA A 245 -21.51 38.25 -8.09
C ALA A 245 -22.21 38.97 -6.92
N GLN A 246 -22.29 38.33 -5.75
CA GLN A 246 -22.40 39.01 -4.47
C GLN A 246 -21.79 38.14 -3.36
N GLU A 247 -20.66 38.59 -2.82
CA GLU A 247 -20.24 38.32 -1.44
C GLU A 247 -21.36 38.76 -0.48
N VAL A 248 -21.47 38.10 0.69
CA VAL A 248 -21.53 38.74 2.02
C VAL A 248 -21.97 37.75 3.13
N LYS A 249 -21.06 37.63 4.12
CA LYS A 249 -21.24 37.45 5.58
C LYS A 249 -21.75 36.12 6.18
N GLN A 250 -20.79 35.55 6.91
CA GLN A 250 -20.87 34.81 8.17
C GLN A 250 -21.94 35.32 9.17
N SER A 251 -22.69 34.37 9.75
CA SER A 251 -23.15 34.45 11.13
C SER A 251 -23.38 33.04 11.70
N THR A 252 -22.70 32.84 12.83
CA THR A 252 -22.84 31.83 13.88
C THR A 252 -24.29 31.50 14.24
N GLU A 253 -24.58 30.21 14.48
CA GLU A 253 -25.24 29.78 15.72
C GLU A 253 -25.08 28.27 15.95
N THR A 254 -24.64 27.96 17.17
CA THR A 254 -24.38 26.64 17.71
C THR A 254 -25.59 26.22 18.54
N LYS A 255 -26.08 24.98 18.37
CA LYS A 255 -26.81 24.30 19.44
C LYS A 255 -26.35 22.86 19.60
N THR A 256 -25.91 22.64 20.81
CA THR A 256 -25.36 21.47 21.50
C THR A 256 -26.27 20.24 21.43
N SER A 257 -25.68 19.05 21.34
CA SER A 257 -26.13 17.89 22.11
C SER A 257 -24.90 17.09 22.52
N GLN A 258 -24.67 17.07 23.84
CA GLN A 258 -23.63 16.33 24.52
C GLN A 258 -24.04 14.86 24.64
N THR A 259 -23.12 13.95 24.39
CA THR A 259 -22.88 12.80 25.29
C THR A 259 -21.42 12.39 25.18
N GLU A 260 -20.78 12.30 26.34
CA GLU A 260 -19.34 12.28 26.61
C GLU A 260 -18.74 10.84 26.57
N PRO A 261 -17.41 10.64 26.74
CA PRO A 261 -16.59 9.88 25.78
C PRO A 261 -15.89 8.64 26.37
N THR A 262 -15.31 7.82 25.51
CA THR A 262 -14.11 7.03 25.83
C THR A 262 -13.08 7.23 24.72
N GLY A 263 -11.93 7.80 25.09
CA GLY A 263 -10.99 8.44 24.18
C GLY A 263 -10.19 7.48 23.29
N GLN A 264 -10.12 7.82 22.00
CA GLN A 264 -8.98 7.55 21.13
C GLN A 264 -8.61 8.87 20.47
N ALA A 265 -7.35 9.28 20.65
CA ALA A 265 -6.81 10.50 20.08
C ALA A 265 -6.77 10.40 18.54
N THR A 266 -7.78 10.96 17.89
CA THR A 266 -7.71 11.40 16.49
C THR A 266 -6.79 12.61 16.44
N ALA A 267 -5.57 12.42 15.93
CA ALA A 267 -4.71 13.52 15.56
C ALA A 267 -5.31 14.24 14.34
N THR A 268 -5.86 15.42 14.56
CA THR A 268 -6.05 16.43 13.50
C THR A 268 -4.70 16.70 12.84
N LYS A 269 -4.61 16.47 11.53
CA LYS A 269 -3.41 16.74 10.72
C LYS A 269 -3.07 18.23 10.83
N GLU A 270 -2.00 18.56 11.56
CA GLU A 270 -1.53 19.95 11.65
C GLU A 270 -0.93 20.37 10.29
N GLU A 271 -1.06 21.65 9.97
CA GLU A 271 -0.55 22.20 8.71
C GLU A 271 0.98 22.04 8.63
N GLY A 272 1.45 21.29 7.62
CA GLY A 272 2.88 21.05 7.40
C GLY A 272 3.43 19.70 7.89
N GLU A 273 2.59 18.81 8.41
CA GLU A 273 2.97 17.44 8.76
C GLU A 273 2.85 16.47 7.57
N LEU A 274 3.70 15.44 7.55
CA LEU A 274 3.56 14.31 6.63
C LEU A 274 3.00 13.10 7.36
N SER A 275 2.05 12.41 6.75
CA SER A 275 1.43 11.21 7.29
C SER A 275 1.48 10.10 6.24
N PHE A 276 1.99 8.94 6.59
CA PHE A 276 1.95 7.78 5.70
C PHE A 276 1.95 6.50 6.52
N ASN A 277 1.00 5.61 6.24
CA ASN A 277 0.91 4.29 6.85
C ASN A 277 0.91 4.32 8.41
N GLY A 278 0.11 5.20 9.00
CA GLY A 278 -0.01 5.35 10.46
C GLY A 278 1.18 6.02 11.16
N ALA A 279 2.26 6.31 10.43
CA ALA A 279 3.36 7.14 10.92
C ALA A 279 3.11 8.62 10.57
N VAL A 280 3.40 9.50 11.53
CA VAL A 280 3.33 10.95 11.35
C VAL A 280 4.71 11.54 11.55
N LEU A 281 5.25 12.19 10.51
CA LEU A 281 6.43 13.03 10.61
C LEU A 281 6.00 14.44 10.97
N LYS A 282 6.14 14.74 12.26
CA LYS A 282 5.82 16.06 12.81
C LYS A 282 6.64 17.15 12.14
N LYS A 283 6.02 18.32 11.96
CA LYS A 283 6.66 19.48 11.32
C LYS A 283 8.02 19.83 11.95
N ALA A 284 8.13 19.81 13.27
CA ALA A 284 9.37 20.13 13.96
C ALA A 284 10.54 19.17 13.60
N VAL A 285 10.25 17.91 13.33
CA VAL A 285 11.27 16.93 12.89
C VAL A 285 11.53 17.07 11.40
N LEU A 286 10.48 17.31 10.60
CA LEU A 286 10.61 17.61 9.17
C LEU A 286 11.54 18.82 8.93
N ASP A 287 11.33 19.92 9.67
CA ASP A 287 12.16 21.12 9.55
C ASP A 287 13.64 20.83 9.82
N LYS A 288 13.95 19.96 10.79
CA LYS A 288 15.33 19.51 11.09
C LYS A 288 15.91 18.63 9.99
N ILE A 289 15.09 17.75 9.39
CA ILE A 289 15.50 16.95 8.22
C ILE A 289 15.83 17.89 7.06
N LEU A 290 14.97 18.86 6.75
CA LEU A 290 15.19 19.84 5.68
C LEU A 290 16.46 20.68 5.93
N ALA A 291 16.70 21.11 7.16
CA ALA A 291 17.91 21.84 7.53
C ALA A 291 19.19 21.01 7.31
N ASN A 292 19.17 19.72 7.69
CA ASN A 292 20.29 18.81 7.45
C ASN A 292 20.49 18.50 5.96
N CYS A 293 19.40 18.32 5.21
CA CYS A 293 19.42 18.15 3.76
C CYS A 293 20.12 19.34 3.08
N LYS A 294 19.74 20.57 3.44
CA LYS A 294 20.39 21.79 2.96
C LYS A 294 21.87 21.84 3.33
N LYS A 295 22.20 21.61 4.61
CA LYS A 295 23.58 21.64 5.13
C LYS A 295 24.52 20.66 4.43
N HIS A 296 24.01 19.48 4.09
CA HIS A 296 24.81 18.39 3.54
C HIS A 296 24.59 18.15 2.04
N ASN A 297 23.82 19.03 1.38
CA ASN A 297 23.48 18.94 -0.05
C ASN A 297 22.86 17.58 -0.41
N ILE A 298 21.81 17.18 0.31
CA ILE A 298 21.09 15.91 0.14
C ILE A 298 19.64 16.23 -0.23
N LEU A 299 19.08 15.46 -1.17
CA LEU A 299 17.69 15.60 -1.59
C LEU A 299 16.72 15.32 -0.43
N PRO A 300 15.86 16.28 -0.02
CA PRO A 300 14.78 16.05 0.93
C PRO A 300 13.87 14.86 0.60
N SER A 301 13.45 14.69 -0.65
CA SER A 301 12.60 13.58 -1.08
C SER A 301 13.23 12.22 -0.80
N TYR A 302 14.55 12.10 -1.00
CA TYR A 302 15.31 10.92 -0.63
C TYR A 302 15.32 10.71 0.90
N ALA A 303 15.72 11.73 1.66
CA ALA A 303 15.88 11.59 3.11
C ALA A 303 14.55 11.27 3.81
N ILE A 304 13.47 11.97 3.46
CA ILE A 304 12.12 11.75 4.00
C ILE A 304 11.66 10.32 3.72
N THR A 305 11.88 9.84 2.48
CA THR A 305 11.48 8.48 2.08
C THR A 305 12.30 7.42 2.79
N CYS A 306 13.63 7.58 2.87
CA CYS A 306 14.53 6.62 3.50
C CYS A 306 14.21 6.45 4.98
N LEU A 307 14.00 7.57 5.70
CA LEU A 307 13.62 7.54 7.11
C LEU A 307 12.23 6.94 7.37
N HIS A 308 11.32 6.97 6.38
CA HIS A 308 10.08 6.19 6.46
C HIS A 308 10.33 4.71 6.18
N PHE A 309 11.07 4.41 5.10
CA PHE A 309 11.32 3.05 4.64
C PHE A 309 12.01 2.20 5.70
N GLU A 310 13.02 2.76 6.37
CA GLU A 310 13.80 2.08 7.42
C GLU A 310 13.10 2.14 8.78
N GLY A 311 12.63 3.32 9.17
CA GLY A 311 12.28 3.61 10.56
C GLY A 311 10.81 3.86 10.82
N LEU A 312 9.97 3.92 9.77
CA LEU A 312 8.59 4.38 9.81
C LEU A 312 8.46 5.73 10.54
N TRP A 313 9.36 6.67 10.23
CA TRP A 313 9.49 7.97 10.92
C TRP A 313 9.48 7.83 12.45
N GLY A 314 10.21 6.84 12.95
CA GLY A 314 10.41 6.57 14.37
C GLY A 314 9.37 5.69 15.03
N THR A 315 8.36 5.21 14.30
CA THR A 315 7.34 4.34 14.88
C THR A 315 7.70 2.85 14.86
N SER A 316 8.79 2.47 14.18
CA SER A 316 9.37 1.12 14.25
C SER A 316 9.83 0.76 15.67
N ALA A 317 10.03 -0.54 15.94
CA ALA A 317 10.50 -1.00 17.25
C ALA A 317 11.85 -0.36 17.64
N VAL A 318 12.79 -0.32 16.70
CA VAL A 318 14.12 0.29 16.88
C VAL A 318 14.01 1.82 16.96
N GLY A 319 13.16 2.44 16.15
CA GLY A 319 12.92 3.89 16.23
C GLY A 319 12.39 4.35 17.59
N LYS A 320 11.49 3.56 18.21
CA LYS A 320 10.93 3.82 19.55
C LYS A 320 11.89 3.52 20.69
N ALA A 321 12.61 2.40 20.61
CA ALA A 321 13.49 1.95 21.68
C ALA A 321 14.83 2.71 21.69
N ASP A 322 15.35 3.06 20.52
CA ASP A 322 16.74 3.48 20.35
C ASP A 322 16.90 4.83 19.66
N ASN A 323 15.81 5.52 19.34
CA ASN A 323 15.81 6.74 18.52
C ASN A 323 16.55 6.57 17.18
N ASN A 324 16.67 5.34 16.68
CA ASN A 324 17.52 4.99 15.55
C ASN A 324 16.66 4.63 14.34
N TRP A 325 16.38 5.61 13.48
CA TRP A 325 15.41 5.43 12.39
C TRP A 325 16.05 4.87 11.12
N GLY A 326 17.38 4.78 11.07
CA GLY A 326 18.16 4.27 9.93
C GLY A 326 18.81 2.92 10.18
N GLY A 327 18.51 2.24 11.30
CA GLY A 327 19.06 0.91 11.62
C GLY A 327 20.57 0.90 11.90
N MET A 328 21.14 2.00 12.40
CA MET A 328 22.59 2.13 12.60
C MET A 328 23.11 1.11 13.62
N THR A 329 24.13 0.35 13.23
CA THR A 329 24.68 -0.78 14.01
C THR A 329 25.70 -0.30 15.04
N TRP A 330 25.61 -0.81 16.28
CA TRP A 330 26.59 -0.56 17.34
C TRP A 330 27.98 -1.07 16.97
N THR A 331 28.99 -0.21 17.15
CA THR A 331 30.38 -0.50 16.73
C THR A 331 31.31 -0.83 17.90
N GLY A 332 30.78 -0.89 19.13
CA GLY A 332 31.58 -1.05 20.34
C GLY A 332 32.18 0.26 20.87
N ASN A 333 32.07 1.37 20.14
CA ASN A 333 32.52 2.69 20.57
C ASN A 333 31.34 3.69 20.60
N GLY A 334 31.17 4.35 21.74
CA GLY A 334 30.12 5.34 21.94
C GLY A 334 30.42 6.71 21.34
N ASN A 335 31.68 7.05 21.11
CA ASN A 335 32.06 8.35 20.55
C ASN A 335 32.05 8.30 19.02
N ARG A 336 31.07 8.96 18.41
CA ARG A 336 30.87 8.95 16.95
C ARG A 336 31.68 10.07 16.27
N PRO A 337 32.14 9.87 15.03
CA PRO A 337 32.83 10.91 14.25
C PRO A 337 32.00 12.18 14.01
N SER A 338 30.68 12.09 14.14
CA SER A 338 29.76 13.24 14.10
C SER A 338 29.83 14.13 15.34
N GLY A 339 30.52 13.69 16.41
CA GLY A 339 30.52 14.33 17.72
C GLY A 339 29.39 13.86 18.64
N VAL A 340 28.51 12.98 18.14
CA VAL A 340 27.41 12.39 18.92
C VAL A 340 27.92 11.26 19.81
N THR A 341 27.40 11.18 21.03
CA THR A 341 27.62 10.04 21.92
C THR A 341 26.45 9.08 21.84
N VAL A 342 26.74 7.79 21.62
CA VAL A 342 25.74 6.72 21.57
C VAL A 342 26.08 5.60 22.53
N THR A 343 25.07 4.82 22.92
CA THR A 343 25.25 3.61 23.72
C THR A 343 24.79 2.37 22.94
N GLN A 344 25.02 1.20 23.51
CA GLN A 344 24.47 -0.04 22.97
C GLN A 344 22.95 -0.07 23.16
N GLY A 345 22.21 -0.25 22.08
CA GLY A 345 20.75 -0.35 22.05
C GLY A 345 20.24 -1.77 21.95
N SER A 346 19.04 -1.92 21.39
CA SER A 346 18.38 -3.22 21.23
C SER A 346 19.17 -4.21 20.37
N ALA A 347 18.93 -5.51 20.59
CA ALA A 347 19.56 -6.56 19.81
C ALA A 347 19.08 -6.52 18.35
N ARG A 348 20.00 -6.74 17.41
CA ARG A 348 19.66 -6.93 15.99
C ARG A 348 19.07 -8.32 15.76
N PRO A 349 18.37 -8.52 14.63
CA PRO A 349 17.93 -9.85 14.20
C PRO A 349 19.08 -10.87 14.28
N SER A 350 18.78 -12.09 14.76
CA SER A 350 19.80 -13.10 15.06
C SER A 350 20.69 -13.46 13.86
N ASN A 351 20.17 -13.30 12.63
CA ASN A 351 20.88 -13.51 11.37
C ASN A 351 21.87 -12.38 11.01
N GLU A 352 21.72 -11.19 11.60
CA GLU A 352 22.63 -10.06 11.39
C GLU A 352 23.67 -9.94 12.51
N GLY A 353 23.31 -10.37 13.72
CA GLY A 353 24.16 -10.30 14.90
C GLY A 353 24.43 -8.88 15.40
N GLY A 354 24.79 -8.80 16.68
CA GLY A 354 25.13 -7.54 17.34
C GLY A 354 23.91 -6.74 17.82
N HIS A 355 24.12 -5.44 18.02
CA HIS A 355 23.13 -4.53 18.60
C HIS A 355 22.99 -3.28 17.74
N TYR A 356 21.86 -2.59 17.82
CA TYR A 356 21.67 -1.25 17.28
C TYR A 356 22.37 -0.21 18.16
N MET A 357 22.64 0.96 17.60
CA MET A 357 23.00 2.15 18.38
C MET A 357 21.76 2.72 19.06
N HIS A 358 21.89 3.08 20.34
CA HIS A 358 20.92 3.87 21.08
C HIS A 358 21.36 5.33 21.11
N TYR A 359 20.51 6.21 20.59
CA TYR A 359 20.71 7.66 20.60
C TYR A 359 19.90 8.30 21.72
N ALA A 360 20.48 9.30 22.39
CA ALA A 360 19.78 10.04 23.44
C ALA A 360 18.55 10.79 22.91
N SER A 361 18.58 11.20 21.64
CA SER A 361 17.47 11.86 20.97
C SER A 361 17.42 11.58 19.47
N VAL A 362 16.28 11.87 18.84
CA VAL A 362 16.15 11.83 17.37
C VAL A 362 17.08 12.86 16.71
N ASP A 363 17.38 13.98 17.37
CA ASP A 363 18.28 15.00 16.83
C ASP A 363 19.73 14.49 16.75
N ASP A 364 20.16 13.72 17.75
CA ASP A 364 21.45 13.05 17.77
C ASP A 364 21.55 12.01 16.65
N PHE A 365 20.50 11.21 16.47
CA PHE A 365 20.40 10.27 15.35
C PHE A 365 20.48 10.99 14.00
N LEU A 366 19.68 12.05 13.79
CA LEU A 366 19.69 12.79 12.54
C LEU A 366 21.08 13.41 12.29
N THR A 367 21.72 13.96 13.31
CA THR A 367 23.08 14.51 13.21
C THR A 367 24.08 13.45 12.78
N ASP A 368 24.06 12.26 13.38
CA ASP A 368 24.99 11.18 13.06
C ASP A 368 24.70 10.53 11.70
N TRP A 369 23.42 10.29 11.38
CA TRP A 369 23.01 9.69 10.12
C TRP A 369 23.34 10.59 8.93
N PHE A 370 22.99 11.88 8.99
CA PHE A 370 23.35 12.84 7.94
C PHE A 370 24.87 13.06 7.84
N HIS A 371 25.61 12.92 8.94
CA HIS A 371 27.06 12.94 8.90
C HIS A 371 27.59 11.82 7.99
N LEU A 372 27.02 10.62 7.98
CA LEU A 372 27.45 9.55 7.06
C LEU A 372 27.22 9.86 5.57
N LEU A 373 26.21 10.69 5.28
CA LEU A 373 25.78 11.04 3.92
C LEU A 373 26.46 12.29 3.34
N ARG A 374 27.15 13.07 4.18
CA ARG A 374 27.82 14.33 3.82
C ARG A 374 28.87 14.13 2.72
N ALA A 375 29.30 15.22 2.08
CA ALA A 375 30.44 15.20 1.17
C ALA A 375 31.70 14.60 1.85
N GLY A 376 32.31 13.59 1.20
CA GLY A 376 33.44 12.85 1.78
C GLY A 376 33.06 11.77 2.80
N GLY A 377 31.77 11.59 3.09
CA GLY A 377 31.25 10.52 3.95
C GLY A 377 31.34 9.12 3.34
N SER A 378 30.89 8.14 4.14
CA SER A 378 30.88 6.72 3.77
C SER A 378 29.91 6.42 2.63
N TYR A 379 28.84 7.21 2.49
CA TYR A 379 27.85 7.09 1.41
C TYR A 379 27.95 8.29 0.45
N LYS A 380 27.72 8.04 -0.84
CA LYS A 380 27.89 9.02 -1.94
C LYS A 380 26.56 9.64 -2.36
N VAL A 381 25.84 10.18 -1.38
CA VAL A 381 24.51 10.78 -1.57
C VAL A 381 24.58 12.28 -1.80
N SER A 382 25.51 12.96 -1.13
CA SER A 382 25.67 14.42 -1.25
C SER A 382 25.89 14.82 -2.71
N GLY A 383 25.06 15.74 -3.20
CA GLY A 383 25.09 16.28 -4.56
C GLY A 383 24.35 15.46 -5.63
N ALA A 384 23.70 14.35 -5.26
CA ALA A 384 22.83 13.60 -6.15
C ALA A 384 21.74 14.50 -6.75
N LYS A 385 21.47 14.35 -8.05
CA LYS A 385 20.52 15.17 -8.81
C LYS A 385 19.13 14.55 -8.87
N THR A 386 19.06 13.25 -8.67
CA THR A 386 17.82 12.48 -8.70
C THR A 386 17.70 11.59 -7.47
N PHE A 387 16.48 11.15 -7.16
CA PHE A 387 16.22 10.22 -6.07
C PHE A 387 16.92 8.88 -6.33
N SER A 388 16.90 8.41 -7.58
CA SER A 388 17.57 7.16 -7.95
C SER A 388 19.09 7.21 -7.79
N GLU A 389 19.73 8.34 -8.12
CA GLU A 389 21.15 8.59 -7.86
C GLU A 389 21.46 8.61 -6.36
N ALA A 390 20.63 9.28 -5.57
CA ALA A 390 20.77 9.34 -4.11
C ALA A 390 20.72 7.95 -3.48
N VAL A 391 19.74 7.12 -3.90
CA VAL A 391 19.65 5.73 -3.44
C VAL A 391 20.85 4.90 -3.92
N LYS A 392 21.31 5.07 -5.16
CA LYS A 392 22.49 4.36 -5.67
C LYS A 392 23.75 4.70 -4.87
N GLY A 393 23.89 5.96 -4.46
CA GLY A 393 24.97 6.45 -3.60
C GLY A 393 25.04 5.80 -2.22
N MET A 394 24.00 5.08 -1.79
CA MET A 394 23.99 4.29 -0.54
C MET A 394 24.66 2.93 -0.66
N PHE A 395 25.05 2.52 -1.87
CA PHE A 395 25.59 1.19 -2.14
C PHE A 395 26.96 1.28 -2.82
N LYS A 396 27.73 0.20 -2.74
CA LYS A 396 29.05 0.12 -3.39
C LYS A 396 28.97 0.36 -4.89
N VAL A 397 27.87 -0.05 -5.53
CA VAL A 397 27.59 0.22 -6.96
C VAL A 397 27.48 1.72 -7.29
N GLY A 398 27.20 2.57 -6.31
CA GLY A 398 27.26 4.04 -6.41
C GLY A 398 28.50 4.66 -5.76
N GLY A 399 29.51 3.86 -5.40
CA GLY A 399 30.77 4.33 -4.82
C GLY A 399 30.76 4.49 -3.30
N ALA A 400 29.74 4.00 -2.60
CA ALA A 400 29.76 3.95 -1.14
C ALA A 400 30.85 2.98 -0.64
N VAL A 401 31.32 3.21 0.60
CA VAL A 401 32.26 2.31 1.27
C VAL A 401 31.59 0.97 1.62
N TYR A 402 30.30 1.02 1.99
CA TYR A 402 29.50 -0.13 2.42
C TYR A 402 28.18 -0.18 1.66
N ASP A 403 27.58 -1.36 1.58
CA ASP A 403 26.19 -1.50 1.16
C ASP A 403 25.28 -1.21 2.35
N TYR A 404 24.37 -0.26 2.17
CA TYR A 404 23.49 0.18 3.26
C TYR A 404 22.52 -0.90 3.75
N ALA A 405 22.09 -1.79 2.86
CA ALA A 405 21.18 -2.90 3.18
C ALA A 405 21.70 -4.22 2.61
N ALA A 406 21.51 -5.30 3.38
CA ALA A 406 21.93 -6.65 2.99
C ALA A 406 21.23 -7.18 1.72
N SER A 407 20.06 -6.62 1.39
CA SER A 407 19.31 -6.94 0.16
C SER A 407 20.03 -6.50 -1.13
N GLY A 408 20.99 -5.57 -1.02
CA GLY A 408 21.70 -4.99 -2.16
C GLY A 408 20.87 -3.96 -2.94
N TYR A 409 21.56 -3.22 -3.83
CA TYR A 409 21.01 -2.05 -4.52
C TYR A 409 19.73 -2.34 -5.31
N ASP A 410 19.73 -3.36 -6.17
CA ASP A 410 18.62 -3.60 -7.11
C ASP A 410 17.29 -3.89 -6.39
N SER A 411 17.35 -4.65 -5.29
CA SER A 411 16.16 -4.91 -4.47
C SER A 411 15.74 -3.67 -3.68
N TYR A 412 16.72 -2.88 -3.23
CA TYR A 412 16.48 -1.74 -2.36
C TYR A 412 15.85 -0.56 -3.11
N ILE A 413 16.34 -0.26 -4.33
CA ILE A 413 15.81 0.83 -5.15
C ILE A 413 14.33 0.62 -5.52
N VAL A 414 13.92 -0.63 -5.75
CA VAL A 414 12.53 -1.00 -6.01
C VAL A 414 11.64 -0.65 -4.81
N GLY A 415 12.06 -1.03 -3.60
CA GLY A 415 11.34 -0.73 -2.36
C GLY A 415 11.25 0.77 -2.09
N MET A 416 12.37 1.48 -2.26
CA MET A 416 12.47 2.93 -2.04
C MET A 416 11.63 3.74 -3.04
N ALA A 417 11.66 3.39 -4.33
CA ALA A 417 10.87 4.06 -5.36
C ALA A 417 9.36 3.85 -5.15
N SER A 418 8.96 2.63 -4.80
CA SER A 418 7.57 2.32 -4.41
C SER A 418 7.15 3.15 -3.19
N ARG A 419 8.02 3.24 -2.18
CA ARG A 419 7.75 3.99 -0.95
C ARG A 419 7.60 5.48 -1.21
N LEU A 420 8.46 6.07 -2.05
CA LEU A 420 8.35 7.46 -2.47
C LEU A 420 6.97 7.74 -3.07
N LYS A 421 6.55 6.93 -4.05
CA LYS A 421 5.26 7.12 -4.73
C LYS A 421 4.07 6.96 -3.78
N ALA A 422 4.13 6.01 -2.86
CA ALA A 422 3.07 5.83 -1.87
C ALA A 422 2.97 7.02 -0.90
N ILE A 423 4.11 7.57 -0.45
CA ILE A 423 4.11 8.79 0.39
C ILE A 423 3.55 9.98 -0.40
N GLU A 424 3.93 10.12 -1.68
CA GLU A 424 3.45 11.21 -2.54
C GLU A 424 1.94 11.14 -2.82
N GLN A 425 1.35 9.95 -2.89
CA GLN A 425 -0.10 9.78 -3.05
C GLN A 425 -0.89 10.37 -1.88
N GLU A 426 -0.38 10.26 -0.64
CA GLU A 426 -1.06 10.76 0.56
C GLU A 426 -0.70 12.22 0.90
N ASN A 427 0.45 12.71 0.46
CA ASN A 427 1.01 14.00 0.90
C ASN A 427 1.32 15.00 -0.23
N GLY A 428 1.02 14.60 -1.46
CA GLY A 428 1.45 15.29 -2.67
C GLY A 428 2.95 15.11 -2.96
N PRO A 429 3.44 15.61 -4.11
CA PRO A 429 4.82 15.42 -4.55
C PRO A 429 5.83 15.89 -3.50
N LEU A 430 6.83 15.05 -3.17
CA LEU A 430 7.90 15.43 -2.24
C LEU A 430 8.93 16.33 -2.91
N SER A 431 8.94 16.41 -4.24
CA SER A 431 9.77 17.34 -5.02
C SER A 431 9.60 18.80 -4.62
N LYS A 432 8.46 19.15 -3.99
CA LYS A 432 8.23 20.48 -3.42
C LYS A 432 9.28 20.85 -2.36
N TYR A 433 9.82 19.87 -1.63
CA TYR A 433 10.87 20.09 -0.64
C TYR A 433 12.26 20.16 -1.28
N ASP A 434 12.50 19.41 -2.36
CA ASP A 434 13.76 19.46 -3.10
C ASP A 434 14.01 20.86 -3.69
N GLN A 435 12.95 21.47 -4.23
CA GLN A 435 12.97 22.83 -4.77
C GLN A 435 13.19 23.91 -3.69
N GLN A 436 12.85 23.62 -2.43
CA GLN A 436 13.01 24.54 -1.29
C GLN A 436 14.41 24.47 -0.66
N ALA A 437 15.19 23.42 -0.95
CA ALA A 437 16.48 23.18 -0.30
C ALA A 437 17.66 23.99 -0.87
N ASP A 438 17.44 24.82 -1.91
CA ASP A 438 18.49 25.62 -2.59
C ASP A 438 19.69 24.76 -3.07
N ILE A 439 19.38 23.52 -3.45
CA ILE A 439 20.32 22.55 -4.02
C ILE A 439 20.04 22.42 -5.52
N SER A 440 21.08 22.17 -6.32
CA SER A 440 20.89 21.94 -7.75
C SER A 440 20.21 20.58 -7.95
N VAL A 441 18.92 20.61 -8.29
CA VAL A 441 18.07 19.46 -8.60
C VAL A 441 18.13 19.15 -10.11
N GLY A 442 18.21 17.88 -10.49
CA GLY A 442 18.11 17.44 -11.89
C GLY A 442 16.66 17.38 -12.38
N GLN A 443 16.43 16.78 -13.56
CA GLN A 443 15.06 16.39 -13.91
C GLN A 443 14.58 15.30 -12.94
N SER A 444 13.35 15.43 -12.44
CA SER A 444 12.72 14.44 -11.58
C SER A 444 12.74 13.05 -12.23
N ASP A 445 13.01 12.02 -11.43
CA ASP A 445 12.95 10.64 -11.94
C ASP A 445 11.57 10.34 -12.53
N LYS A 446 11.54 9.73 -13.72
CA LYS A 446 10.32 9.11 -14.25
C LYS A 446 10.19 7.73 -13.64
N ILE A 447 9.32 7.60 -12.66
CA ILE A 447 9.07 6.35 -11.94
C ILE A 447 7.66 5.89 -12.28
N ASP A 448 7.57 4.81 -13.05
CA ASP A 448 6.34 4.12 -13.39
C ASP A 448 6.29 2.81 -12.60
N VAL A 449 5.29 2.69 -11.73
CA VAL A 449 5.03 1.48 -10.95
C VAL A 449 3.85 0.76 -11.59
N VAL A 450 4.12 -0.39 -12.21
CA VAL A 450 3.06 -1.23 -12.80
C VAL A 450 2.57 -2.17 -11.72
N ILE A 451 1.45 -1.82 -11.08
CA ILE A 451 0.90 -2.53 -9.89
C ILE A 451 0.55 -4.00 -10.21
N ASP A 452 0.34 -4.34 -11.48
CA ASP A 452 0.01 -5.68 -11.96
C ASP A 452 1.24 -6.60 -12.19
N SER A 453 2.47 -6.12 -11.93
CA SER A 453 3.72 -6.89 -12.09
C SER A 453 4.79 -6.49 -11.07
N LEU A 454 5.77 -7.36 -10.77
CA LEU A 454 6.95 -7.04 -9.95
C LEU A 454 7.96 -6.13 -10.68
N GLU A 455 7.48 -5.29 -11.61
CA GLU A 455 8.28 -4.42 -12.46
C GLU A 455 8.12 -2.95 -12.06
N ILE A 456 9.24 -2.31 -11.78
CA ILE A 456 9.33 -0.87 -11.57
C ILE A 456 10.23 -0.30 -12.64
N THR A 457 9.76 0.68 -13.39
CA THR A 457 10.60 1.38 -14.36
C THR A 457 11.03 2.72 -13.80
N ILE A 458 12.34 2.94 -13.71
CA ILE A 458 12.94 4.19 -13.23
C ILE A 458 13.82 4.73 -14.35
N ASN A 459 13.48 5.92 -14.87
CA ASN A 459 14.19 6.57 -15.97
C ASN A 459 14.37 5.67 -17.20
N GLY A 460 13.37 4.84 -17.51
CA GLY A 460 13.40 3.89 -18.64
C GLY A 460 14.18 2.59 -18.37
N VAL A 461 14.74 2.40 -17.16
CA VAL A 461 15.32 1.12 -16.74
C VAL A 461 14.28 0.33 -15.96
N THR A 462 13.93 -0.86 -16.46
CA THR A 462 12.99 -1.77 -15.80
C THR A 462 13.71 -2.67 -14.81
N TYR A 463 13.29 -2.60 -13.56
CA TYR A 463 13.74 -3.46 -12.46
C TYR A 463 12.66 -4.51 -12.21
N THR A 464 13.01 -5.78 -12.43
CA THR A 464 12.17 -6.93 -12.10
C THR A 464 12.66 -7.50 -10.78
N ALA A 465 11.82 -7.49 -9.74
CA ALA A 465 12.19 -8.17 -8.49
C ALA A 465 12.26 -9.69 -8.74
N THR A 466 13.48 -10.20 -8.88
CA THR A 466 13.78 -11.61 -9.11
C THR A 466 14.14 -12.27 -7.79
N LYS A 467 13.50 -13.41 -7.50
CA LYS A 467 13.83 -14.28 -6.36
C LYS A 467 15.28 -14.75 -6.51
N LYS A 468 16.21 -14.26 -5.67
CA LYS A 468 17.53 -14.91 -5.54
C LYS A 468 17.34 -16.24 -4.81
N PRO A 469 17.77 -17.38 -5.38
CA PRO A 469 17.83 -18.63 -4.64
C PRO A 469 18.98 -18.52 -3.62
N PHE A 470 18.65 -18.63 -2.35
CA PHE A 470 19.57 -19.07 -1.30
C PHE A 470 18.94 -20.26 -0.62
#